data_AF-A0A7K6B1S7-F1
#
_entry.id   AF-A0A7K6B1S7-F1
#
_cell.length_a   1.000
_cell.length_b   1.000
_cell.length_c   1.000
_cell.angle_alpha   90.00
_cell.angle_beta   90.00
_cell.angle_gamma   90.00
#
_symmetry.space_group_name_H-M   'P 1'
#
loop_
_entity.id
_entity.type
_entity.pdbx_description
1 polymer ?
#
loop_
_entity_poly.entity_id
_entity_poly.type
_entity_poly.pdbx_seq_one_letter_code
_entity_poly.pdbx_strand_id
1 'polypeptide(L)'
;ECPSGVVDEETFKLIYSRFFPQGDASSYAHFLFDAFDADRSGTLCFQQKLRWAFDLYDVNKDGCISKEEMLEIITSIYDMMGRSTYPPLPDNAAAQHVELFFQKMDKNGDGVVTFEEFLETCQEDKDIMNSLQIFENTI
;
A
#
# COMPACT_ATOMS: atom_id res chain seq x y z
N GLU A 1 -2.36 17.80 -3.03
CA GLU A 1 -1.67 17.48 -1.77
C GLU A 1 -2.64 17.80 -0.64
N CYS A 2 -2.94 16.81 0.21
CA CYS A 2 -4.00 16.89 1.23
C CYS A 2 -3.34 17.16 2.60
N PRO A 3 -3.54 18.35 3.21
CA PRO A 3 -2.77 18.80 4.38
C PRO A 3 -3.15 18.12 5.71
N SER A 4 -4.09 17.17 5.72
CA SER A 4 -4.63 16.56 6.94
C SER A 4 -4.51 15.02 7.00
N GLY A 5 -4.01 14.36 5.94
CA GLY A 5 -3.87 12.89 5.90
C GLY A 5 -5.19 12.10 5.73
N VAL A 6 -6.34 12.74 5.98
CA VAL A 6 -7.68 12.22 5.72
C VAL A 6 -8.10 12.48 4.28
N VAL A 7 -8.78 11.51 3.66
CA VAL A 7 -9.35 11.64 2.32
C VAL A 7 -10.85 11.45 2.42
N ASP A 8 -11.61 12.49 2.08
CA ASP A 8 -13.07 12.44 1.96
C ASP A 8 -13.50 11.86 0.60
N GLU A 9 -14.78 11.52 0.49
CA GLU A 9 -15.36 10.87 -0.68
C GLU A 9 -15.22 11.70 -1.97
N GLU A 10 -15.34 13.03 -1.89
CA GLU A 10 -15.22 13.90 -3.07
C GLU A 10 -13.78 13.94 -3.56
N THR A 11 -12.82 14.04 -2.63
CA THR A 11 -11.39 13.94 -2.94
C THR A 11 -11.05 12.57 -3.54
N PHE A 12 -11.61 11.48 -3.00
CA PHE A 12 -11.39 10.11 -3.50
C PHE A 12 -11.91 9.93 -4.94
N LYS A 13 -13.14 10.42 -5.21
CA LYS A 13 -13.73 10.46 -6.56
C LYS A 13 -12.87 11.25 -7.55
N LEU A 14 -12.32 12.38 -7.12
CA LEU A 14 -11.46 13.22 -7.96
C LEU A 14 -10.14 12.53 -8.32
N ILE A 15 -9.55 11.77 -7.40
CA ILE A 15 -8.35 10.96 -7.66
C ILE A 15 -8.64 9.92 -8.73
N TYR A 16 -9.70 9.11 -8.56
CA TYR A 16 -10.08 8.07 -9.51
C TYR A 16 -10.47 8.62 -10.89
N SER A 17 -11.10 9.79 -10.94
CA SER A 17 -11.41 10.46 -12.21
C SER A 17 -10.15 10.85 -13.01
N ARG A 18 -9.01 11.10 -12.34
CA ARG A 18 -7.73 11.35 -13.03
C ARG A 18 -7.11 10.09 -13.61
N PHE A 19 -7.33 8.93 -13.01
CA PHE A 19 -6.88 7.64 -13.54
C PHE A 19 -7.75 7.16 -14.72
N PHE A 20 -9.03 7.55 -14.75
CA PHE A 20 -9.96 7.20 -15.83
C PHE A 20 -10.59 8.44 -16.49
N PRO A 21 -9.80 9.28 -17.20
CA PRO A 21 -10.26 10.57 -17.71
C PRO A 21 -11.34 10.48 -18.80
N GLN A 22 -11.60 9.29 -19.34
CA GLN A 22 -12.63 9.05 -20.38
C GLN A 22 -13.92 8.40 -19.83
N GLY A 23 -13.99 8.05 -18.54
CA GLY A 23 -15.14 7.36 -17.94
C GLY A 23 -15.69 8.05 -16.69
N ASP A 24 -16.97 7.80 -16.38
CA ASP A 24 -17.55 8.20 -15.09
C ASP A 24 -17.20 7.13 -14.03
N ALA A 25 -16.12 7.38 -13.29
CA ALA A 25 -15.68 6.53 -12.20
C ALA A 25 -16.41 6.85 -10.88
N SER A 26 -17.36 7.79 -10.84
CA SER A 26 -17.91 8.32 -9.59
C SER A 26 -18.73 7.28 -8.83
N SER A 27 -19.49 6.45 -9.54
CA SER A 27 -20.25 5.37 -8.90
C SER A 27 -19.33 4.25 -8.37
N TYR A 28 -18.29 3.91 -9.13
CA TYR A 28 -17.31 2.89 -8.72
C TYR A 28 -16.46 3.36 -7.53
N ALA A 29 -16.01 4.61 -7.57
CA ALA A 29 -15.30 5.25 -6.46
C ALA A 29 -16.16 5.36 -5.20
N HIS A 30 -17.48 5.56 -5.33
CA HIS A 30 -18.39 5.54 -4.18
C HIS A 30 -18.47 4.16 -3.53
N PHE A 31 -18.63 3.09 -4.30
CA PHE A 31 -18.64 1.72 -3.76
C PHE A 31 -17.31 1.33 -3.12
N LEU A 32 -16.19 1.75 -3.72
CA LEU A 32 -14.87 1.54 -3.13
C LEU A 32 -14.71 2.34 -1.83
N PHE A 33 -15.11 3.61 -1.81
CA PHE A 33 -15.03 4.44 -0.62
C PHE A 33 -15.86 3.85 0.53
N ASP A 34 -17.09 3.41 0.27
CA ASP A 34 -17.97 2.80 1.29
C ASP A 34 -17.44 1.42 1.75
N ALA A 35 -16.76 0.68 0.88
CA ALA A 35 -16.06 -0.54 1.27
C ALA A 35 -14.83 -0.27 2.17
N PHE A 36 -14.15 0.87 1.98
CA PHE A 36 -12.99 1.26 2.77
C PHE A 36 -13.34 2.02 4.05
N ASP A 37 -14.43 2.78 4.06
CA ASP A 37 -14.96 3.51 5.22
C ASP A 37 -15.83 2.60 6.09
N ALA A 38 -15.23 1.49 6.56
CA ALA A 38 -15.93 0.46 7.33
C ALA A 38 -16.57 0.97 8.64
N ASP A 39 -16.07 2.08 9.19
CA ASP A 39 -16.64 2.75 10.37
C ASP A 39 -17.62 3.88 10.03
N ARG A 40 -17.88 4.15 8.74
CA ARG A 40 -18.75 5.22 8.23
C ARG A 40 -18.38 6.60 8.75
N SER A 41 -17.09 6.86 8.89
CA SER A 41 -16.58 8.16 9.33
C SER A 41 -16.79 9.27 8.29
N GLY A 42 -16.99 8.91 7.02
CA GLY A 42 -16.99 9.83 5.89
C GLY A 42 -15.59 10.32 5.49
N THR A 43 -14.53 9.79 6.12
CA THR A 43 -13.14 10.17 5.85
C THR A 43 -12.19 8.99 6.01
N LEU A 44 -11.48 8.62 4.95
CA LEU A 44 -10.45 7.59 5.04
C LEU A 44 -9.28 8.08 5.88
N CYS A 45 -9.15 7.52 7.08
CA CYS A 45 -8.09 7.85 8.02
C CYS A 45 -6.75 7.19 7.63
N PHE A 46 -5.65 7.74 8.10
CA PHE A 46 -4.31 7.20 7.84
C PHE A 46 -4.19 5.71 8.23
N GLN A 47 -4.78 5.31 9.36
CA GLN A 47 -4.80 3.90 9.78
C GLN A 47 -5.57 2.99 8.83
N GLN A 48 -6.63 3.46 8.16
CA GLN A 48 -7.40 2.65 7.21
C GLN A 48 -6.62 2.42 5.92
N LYS A 49 -5.88 3.42 5.45
CA LYS A 49 -4.98 3.26 4.30
C LYS A 49 -3.87 2.26 4.61
N LEU A 50 -3.27 2.36 5.79
CA LEU A 50 -2.27 1.39 6.23
C LEU A 50 -2.87 -0.01 6.41
N ARG A 51 -4.11 -0.12 6.87
CA ARG A 51 -4.81 -1.40 6.98
C ARG A 51 -5.05 -2.02 5.61
N TRP A 52 -5.45 -1.21 4.63
CA TRP A 52 -5.58 -1.67 3.26
C TRP A 52 -4.24 -2.12 2.67
N ALA A 53 -3.18 -1.31 2.86
CA ALA A 53 -1.84 -1.68 2.42
C ALA A 53 -1.38 -2.98 3.08
N PHE A 54 -1.59 -3.13 4.39
CA PHE A 54 -1.29 -4.36 5.11
C PHE A 54 -2.03 -5.55 4.52
N ASP A 55 -3.35 -5.42 4.30
CA ASP A 55 -4.16 -6.44 3.68
C ASP A 55 -3.72 -6.72 2.22
N LEU A 56 -3.13 -5.77 1.50
CA LEU A 56 -2.57 -6.02 0.16
C LEU A 56 -1.33 -6.93 0.23
N TYR A 57 -0.49 -6.73 1.25
CA TYR A 57 0.71 -7.54 1.48
C TYR A 57 0.40 -8.91 2.09
N ASP A 58 -0.60 -9.01 2.96
CA ASP A 58 -1.10 -10.25 3.54
C ASP A 58 -1.99 -11.00 2.53
N VAL A 59 -1.34 -11.82 1.70
CA VAL A 59 -1.97 -12.59 0.61
C VAL A 59 -2.81 -13.72 1.17
N ASN A 60 -2.32 -14.40 2.20
CA ASN A 60 -2.97 -15.58 2.78
C ASN A 60 -4.07 -15.25 3.81
N LYS A 61 -4.15 -13.99 4.26
CA LYS A 61 -5.10 -13.44 5.25
C LYS A 61 -4.96 -14.03 6.65
N ASP A 62 -3.75 -14.41 7.04
CA ASP A 62 -3.45 -14.92 8.38
C ASP A 62 -3.25 -13.81 9.42
N GLY A 63 -3.25 -12.54 8.98
CA GLY A 63 -3.08 -11.37 9.83
C GLY A 63 -1.62 -10.98 10.08
N CYS A 64 -0.69 -11.62 9.39
CA CYS A 64 0.74 -11.38 9.43
C CYS A 64 1.29 -11.28 8.00
N ILE A 65 2.35 -10.49 7.79
CA ILE A 65 3.04 -10.46 6.51
C ILE A 65 4.33 -11.26 6.64
N SER A 66 4.40 -12.37 5.94
CA SER A 66 5.64 -13.14 5.83
C SER A 66 6.60 -12.52 4.82
N LYS A 67 7.90 -12.83 4.95
CA LYS A 67 8.93 -12.38 4.00
C LYS A 67 8.65 -12.87 2.57
N GLU A 68 8.06 -14.05 2.46
CA GLU A 68 7.66 -14.67 1.20
C GLU A 68 6.54 -13.86 0.52
N GLU A 69 5.50 -13.50 1.25
CA GLU A 69 4.39 -12.69 0.73
C GLU A 69 4.83 -11.28 0.33
N MET A 70 5.68 -10.64 1.15
CA MET A 70 6.24 -9.34 0.81
C MET A 70 7.06 -9.41 -0.49
N LEU A 71 7.85 -10.47 -0.68
CA LEU A 71 8.60 -10.70 -1.91
C LEU A 71 7.69 -10.92 -3.11
N GLU A 72 6.62 -11.71 -2.97
CA GLU A 72 5.66 -11.97 -4.06
C GLU A 72 4.96 -10.68 -4.52
N ILE A 73 4.50 -9.85 -3.58
CA ILE A 73 3.82 -8.59 -3.90
C ILE A 73 4.80 -7.59 -4.53
N ILE A 74 5.98 -7.40 -3.94
CA ILE A 74 6.99 -6.49 -4.49
C ILE A 74 7.45 -6.93 -5.88
N THR A 75 7.69 -8.23 -6.08
CA THR A 75 8.04 -8.78 -7.40
C THR A 75 6.91 -8.57 -8.41
N SER A 76 5.65 -8.79 -8.01
CA SER A 76 4.48 -8.57 -8.87
C SER A 76 4.34 -7.09 -9.28
N ILE A 77 4.60 -6.16 -8.36
CA ILE A 77 4.59 -4.72 -8.67
C ILE A 77 5.75 -4.36 -9.60
N TYR A 78 6.94 -4.89 -9.35
CA TYR A 78 8.09 -4.70 -10.24
C TYR A 78 7.84 -5.26 -11.63
N ASP A 79 7.17 -6.41 -11.77
CA ASP A 79 6.80 -6.97 -13.08
C ASP A 79 5.73 -6.12 -13.79
N MET A 80 4.82 -5.52 -13.02
CA MET A 80 3.79 -4.61 -13.54
C MET A 80 4.41 -3.30 -14.06
N MET A 81 5.35 -2.71 -13.32
CA MET A 81 6.13 -1.54 -13.74
C MET A 81 7.18 -1.89 -14.82
N GLY A 82 7.72 -3.11 -14.75
CA GLY A 82 8.94 -3.59 -15.39
C GLY A 82 8.80 -4.12 -16.81
N ARG A 83 7.60 -4.13 -17.39
CA ARG A 83 7.49 -4.21 -18.86
C ARG A 83 7.85 -2.90 -19.57
N SER A 84 8.19 -1.83 -18.86
CA SER A 84 8.56 -0.54 -19.48
C SER A 84 9.67 0.27 -18.80
N THR A 85 10.30 -0.20 -17.72
CA THR A 85 11.44 0.50 -17.11
C THR A 85 12.76 0.14 -17.81
N TYR A 86 13.41 1.15 -18.41
CA TYR A 86 14.76 1.03 -18.98
C TYR A 86 15.73 1.87 -18.14
N PRO A 87 16.81 1.28 -17.59
CA PRO A 87 17.26 -0.10 -17.74
C PRO A 87 16.44 -1.12 -16.92
N PRO A 88 16.48 -2.42 -17.30
CA PRO A 88 15.88 -3.49 -16.51
C PRO A 88 16.47 -3.49 -15.11
N LEU A 89 15.59 -3.54 -14.11
CA LEU A 89 16.01 -3.66 -12.72
C LEU A 89 16.69 -5.02 -12.51
N PRO A 90 17.79 -5.10 -11.74
CA PRO A 90 18.46 -6.36 -11.50
C PRO A 90 17.54 -7.30 -10.71
N ASP A 91 17.55 -8.60 -11.03
CA ASP A 91 16.69 -9.63 -10.39
C ASP A 91 16.76 -9.62 -8.86
N ASN A 92 17.89 -9.17 -8.30
CA ASN A 92 18.11 -9.11 -6.84
C ASN A 92 17.64 -7.79 -6.19
N ALA A 93 17.14 -6.82 -6.96
CA ALA A 93 16.69 -5.53 -6.42
C ALA A 93 15.46 -5.70 -5.51
N ALA A 94 14.48 -6.51 -5.95
CA ALA A 94 13.29 -6.82 -5.15
C ALA A 94 13.67 -7.51 -3.84
N ALA A 95 14.49 -8.55 -3.91
CA ALA A 95 14.95 -9.29 -2.73
C ALA A 95 15.74 -8.41 -1.75
N GLN A 96 16.63 -7.54 -2.24
CA GLN A 96 17.35 -6.59 -1.37
C GLN A 96 16.42 -5.56 -0.74
N HIS A 97 15.41 -5.08 -1.48
CA HIS A 97 14.42 -4.14 -0.95
C HIS A 97 13.58 -4.79 0.14
N VAL A 98 13.10 -6.02 -0.10
CA VAL A 98 12.35 -6.82 0.87
C VAL A 98 13.20 -7.04 2.11
N GLU A 99 14.45 -7.48 1.99
CA GLU A 99 15.35 -7.71 3.13
C GLU A 99 15.47 -6.46 4.03
N LEU A 100 15.68 -5.29 3.42
CA LEU A 100 15.82 -4.02 4.15
C LEU A 100 14.51 -3.57 4.82
N PHE A 101 13.38 -3.74 4.13
CA PHE A 101 12.07 -3.36 4.66
C PHE A 101 11.63 -4.30 5.77
N PHE A 102 11.77 -5.60 5.53
CA PHE A 102 11.42 -6.64 6.47
C PHE A 102 12.24 -6.49 7.75
N GLN A 103 13.54 -6.28 7.66
CA GLN A 103 14.39 -6.08 8.84
C GLN A 103 14.02 -4.83 9.66
N LYS A 104 13.47 -3.79 9.02
CA LYS A 104 13.02 -2.60 9.72
C LYS A 104 11.62 -2.76 10.34
N MET A 105 10.74 -3.50 9.68
CA MET A 105 9.37 -3.73 10.11
C MET A 105 9.25 -4.84 11.16
N ASP A 106 10.01 -5.93 11.01
CA ASP A 106 10.10 -7.03 11.96
C ASP A 106 10.94 -6.61 13.17
N LYS A 107 10.30 -5.89 14.10
CA LYS A 107 10.93 -5.33 15.30
C LYS A 107 11.30 -6.40 16.31
N ASN A 108 10.46 -7.44 16.41
CA ASN A 108 10.63 -8.51 17.39
C ASN A 108 11.54 -9.64 16.87
N GLY A 109 11.80 -9.69 15.56
CA GLY A 109 12.67 -10.67 14.91
C GLY A 109 12.06 -12.07 14.81
N ASP A 110 10.73 -12.20 14.84
CA ASP A 110 10.02 -13.47 14.78
C ASP A 110 9.83 -14.00 13.35
N GLY A 111 10.23 -13.22 12.35
CA GLY A 111 10.15 -13.59 10.95
C GLY A 111 8.79 -13.32 10.31
N VAL A 112 7.88 -12.61 10.99
CA VAL A 112 6.62 -12.11 10.46
C VAL A 112 6.42 -10.64 10.84
N VAL A 113 5.68 -9.88 10.02
CA VAL A 113 5.34 -8.49 10.36
C VAL A 113 3.86 -8.43 10.71
N THR A 114 3.56 -8.12 11.96
CA THR A 114 2.19 -7.92 12.42
C THR A 114 1.66 -6.54 12.04
N PHE A 115 0.33 -6.36 12.06
CA PHE A 115 -0.27 -5.05 11.76
C PHE A 115 0.21 -3.94 12.71
N GLU A 116 0.46 -4.26 13.98
CA GLU A 116 0.98 -3.31 14.96
C GLU A 116 2.41 -2.87 14.61
N GLU A 117 3.29 -3.81 14.26
CA GLU A 117 4.66 -3.52 13.85
C GLU A 117 4.71 -2.72 12.53
N PHE A 118 3.84 -3.07 11.59
CA PHE A 118 3.68 -2.33 10.34
C PHE A 118 3.24 -0.89 10.60
N LEU A 119 2.24 -0.69 11.46
CA LEU A 119 1.71 0.62 11.82
C LEU A 119 2.77 1.47 12.54
N GLU A 120 3.46 0.89 13.53
CA GLU A 120 4.51 1.56 14.29
C GLU A 120 5.65 1.98 13.36
N THR A 121 6.10 1.06 12.49
CA THR A 121 7.18 1.34 11.54
C THR A 121 6.81 2.43 10.54
N CYS A 122 5.57 2.44 10.03
CA CYS A 122 5.10 3.52 9.15
C CYS A 122 4.98 4.88 9.85
N GLN A 123 4.76 4.89 11.17
CA GLN A 123 4.72 6.13 11.96
C GLN A 123 6.12 6.65 12.28
N GLU A 124 7.08 5.76 12.56
CA GLU A 124 8.46 6.12 12.87
C GLU A 124 9.30 6.45 11.63
N ASP A 125 9.15 5.67 10.55
CA ASP A 125 9.99 5.74 9.36
C ASP A 125 9.21 6.26 8.14
N LYS A 126 9.40 7.55 7.86
CA LYS A 126 8.76 8.22 6.72
C LYS A 126 9.23 7.72 5.36
N ASP A 127 10.44 7.16 5.26
CA ASP A 127 10.95 6.62 4.00
C ASP A 127 10.24 5.31 3.64
N ILE A 128 9.97 4.47 4.65
CA ILE A 128 9.13 3.28 4.49
C ILE A 128 7.70 3.67 4.07
N MET A 129 7.10 4.63 4.78
CA MET A 129 5.76 5.11 4.48
C MET A 129 5.65 5.66 3.05
N ASN A 130 6.63 6.48 2.62
CA ASN A 130 6.66 6.99 1.25
C ASN A 130 6.81 5.87 0.21
N SER A 131 7.61 4.84 0.50
CA SER A 131 7.80 3.71 -0.41
C SER A 131 6.52 2.88 -0.56
N LEU A 132 5.82 2.60 0.54
CA LEU A 132 4.50 1.95 0.52
C LEU A 132 3.47 2.77 -0.28
N GLN A 133 3.47 4.08 -0.10
CA GLN A 133 2.55 4.98 -0.78
C GLN A 133 2.81 5.06 -2.29
N ILE A 134 4.06 4.89 -2.74
CA ILE A 134 4.41 4.82 -4.17
C ILE A 134 3.77 3.57 -4.79
N PHE A 135 3.81 2.43 -4.10
CA PHE A 135 3.20 1.20 -4.56
C PHE A 135 1.67 1.29 -4.57
N GLU A 136 1.07 1.92 -3.56
CA GLU A 136 -0.37 2.23 -3.50
C GLU A 136 -0.86 3.04 -4.72
N ASN A 137 -0.10 4.06 -5.15
CA ASN A 137 -0.47 4.91 -6.29
C ASN A 137 -0.22 4.26 -7.66
N THR A 138 0.45 3.10 -7.69
CA THR A 138 0.79 2.39 -8.94
C THR A 138 -0.29 1.39 -9.33
N ILE A 139 -1.16 0.98 -8.40
CA ILE A 139 -2.25 0.01 -8.60
C ILE A 139 -3.60 0.74 -8.70
#